data_AF-A0A416ZPG1-F1
#
_entry.id   AF-A0A416ZPG1-F1
#
_cell.length_a   1.000
_cell.length_b   1.000
_cell.length_c   1.000
_cell.angle_alpha   90.00
_cell.angle_beta   90.00
_cell.angle_gamma   90.00
#
_symmetry.space_group_name_H-M   'P 1'
#
loop_
_entity.id
_entity.type
_entity.pdbx_description
1 polymer ?
#
loop_
_entity_poly.entity_id
_entity_poly.type
_entity_poly.pdbx_seq_one_letter_code
_entity_poly.pdbx_strand_id
1 'polypeptide(L)'
;MMQSQQIPMTFQRYETKYMLSPIMARKLRKSLPGHLQMDEYGLDTICSLYYDTPDHQLIRRSLEKPVYKEKLRLRSYGPAKETSPIYVELKKKYEGIVYKRRERMILSEAVPYLAGKSEPGFDSQILHEITWFRNYYRGLAPAMYIAYDRIACFGTEDRNFRVTFDTNIRWRTDNLCLDGPTEGTRLLEPGWYLMEVKTPGAVPLWFSKILDDLAIYPASFSKYGFAYQIENQKASEEKAFIPFTDIRQTVSKTAFR
;
A
#
# COMPACT_ATOMS: atom_id res chain seq x y z
N MET A 1 -28.65 -14.56 -20.11
CA MET A 1 -28.23 -15.35 -18.94
C MET A 1 -27.14 -14.59 -18.21
N MET A 2 -27.45 -14.03 -17.03
CA MET A 2 -26.42 -13.41 -16.18
C MET A 2 -25.54 -14.53 -15.63
N GLN A 3 -24.28 -14.59 -16.07
CA GLN A 3 -23.31 -15.48 -15.47
C GLN A 3 -23.04 -14.99 -14.04
N SER A 4 -23.47 -15.76 -13.07
CA SER A 4 -23.07 -15.65 -11.68
C SER A 4 -21.54 -15.81 -11.62
N GLN A 5 -20.82 -14.71 -11.38
CA GLN A 5 -19.40 -14.79 -11.05
C GLN A 5 -19.27 -15.45 -9.68
N GLN A 6 -19.02 -16.77 -9.67
CA GLN A 6 -18.55 -17.47 -8.49
C GLN A 6 -17.26 -16.80 -8.00
N ILE A 7 -17.34 -16.10 -6.88
CA ILE A 7 -16.17 -15.56 -6.18
C ILE A 7 -15.50 -16.76 -5.49
N PRO A 8 -14.28 -17.15 -5.89
CA PRO A 8 -13.62 -18.29 -5.29
C PRO A 8 -13.32 -17.99 -3.81
N MET A 9 -13.68 -18.93 -2.93
CA MET A 9 -13.60 -18.79 -1.46
C MET A 9 -12.17 -18.74 -0.91
N THR A 10 -11.16 -19.07 -1.73
CA THR A 10 -9.74 -18.86 -1.45
C THR A 10 -9.01 -18.51 -2.75
N PHE A 11 -8.31 -17.37 -2.78
CA PHE A 11 -7.44 -17.00 -3.90
C PHE A 11 -6.09 -16.54 -3.36
N GLN A 12 -5.06 -17.35 -3.57
CA GLN A 12 -3.67 -16.97 -3.32
C GLN A 12 -3.16 -16.21 -4.55
N ARG A 13 -2.61 -15.02 -4.36
CA ARG A 13 -1.96 -14.24 -5.42
C ARG A 13 -0.56 -13.85 -4.96
N TYR A 14 0.42 -13.96 -5.85
CA TYR A 14 1.76 -13.44 -5.65
C TYR A 14 1.75 -11.94 -5.94
N GLU A 15 2.47 -11.15 -5.14
CA GLU A 15 2.59 -9.70 -5.29
C GLU A 15 4.07 -9.31 -5.37
N THR A 16 4.51 -8.88 -6.55
CA THR A 16 5.88 -8.40 -6.79
C THR A 16 5.87 -6.90 -7.04
N LYS A 17 6.83 -6.18 -6.48
CA LYS A 17 6.96 -4.73 -6.64
C LYS A 17 8.18 -4.38 -7.48
N TYR A 18 8.12 -3.26 -8.17
CA TYR A 18 9.19 -2.75 -9.01
C TYR A 18 9.26 -1.24 -8.87
N MET A 19 10.48 -0.70 -8.79
CA MET A 19 10.71 0.74 -8.81
C MET A 19 11.03 1.17 -10.24
N LEU A 20 10.24 2.07 -10.79
CA LEU A 20 10.40 2.54 -12.15
C LEU A 20 10.89 3.99 -12.14
N SER A 21 12.08 4.21 -12.70
CA SER A 21 12.54 5.55 -13.05
C SER A 21 11.66 6.15 -14.15
N PRO A 22 11.66 7.48 -14.34
CA PRO A 22 10.88 8.13 -15.41
C PRO A 22 11.16 7.53 -16.80
N ILE A 23 12.43 7.17 -17.07
CA ILE A 23 12.84 6.55 -18.34
C ILE A 23 12.26 5.14 -18.48
N MET A 24 12.36 4.31 -17.43
CA MET A 24 11.81 2.95 -17.42
C MET A 24 10.28 2.98 -17.58
N ALA A 25 9.58 3.83 -16.82
CA ALA A 25 8.13 3.97 -16.90
C ALA A 25 7.68 4.38 -18.31
N ARG A 26 8.38 5.31 -18.96
CA ARG A 26 8.09 5.73 -20.34
C ARG A 26 8.30 4.60 -21.34
N LYS A 27 9.41 3.84 -21.23
CA LYS A 27 9.68 2.70 -22.11
C LYS A 27 8.63 1.60 -21.92
N LEU A 28 8.36 1.23 -20.66
CA LEU A 28 7.36 0.23 -20.31
C LEU A 28 5.98 0.60 -20.86
N ARG A 29 5.52 1.84 -20.66
CA ARG A 29 4.22 2.31 -21.17
C ARG A 29 4.07 2.15 -22.69
N LYS A 30 5.15 2.25 -23.47
CA LYS A 30 5.13 2.02 -24.92
C LYS A 30 4.99 0.54 -25.30
N SER A 31 5.42 -0.38 -24.43
CA SER A 31 5.38 -1.83 -24.66
C SER A 31 4.11 -2.50 -24.14
N LEU A 32 3.27 -1.80 -23.37
CA LEU A 32 2.03 -2.33 -22.78
C LEU A 32 0.73 -2.28 -23.63
N PRO A 33 0.60 -1.48 -24.72
CA PRO A 33 -0.62 -1.47 -25.52
C PRO A 33 -1.02 -2.87 -26.01
N GLY A 34 -2.31 -3.20 -25.92
CA GLY A 34 -2.84 -4.52 -26.29
C GLY A 34 -2.76 -5.59 -25.19
N HIS A 35 -1.91 -5.39 -24.18
CA HIS A 35 -1.74 -6.37 -23.09
C HIS A 35 -2.46 -6.01 -21.79
N LEU A 36 -2.61 -4.71 -21.50
CA LEU A 36 -3.27 -4.21 -20.28
C LEU A 36 -4.46 -3.32 -20.63
N GLN A 37 -5.53 -3.45 -19.85
CA GLN A 37 -6.69 -2.59 -19.86
C GLN A 37 -6.82 -1.89 -18.50
N MET A 38 -7.14 -0.59 -18.50
CA MET A 38 -7.42 0.15 -17.27
C MET A 38 -8.70 -0.36 -16.62
N ASP A 39 -8.70 -0.45 -15.30
CA ASP A 39 -9.88 -0.77 -14.50
C ASP A 39 -10.92 0.35 -14.62
N GLU A 40 -12.19 0.05 -14.33
CA GLU A 40 -13.32 1.01 -14.35
C GLU A 40 -13.11 2.14 -13.33
N TYR A 41 -12.42 1.83 -12.23
CA TYR A 41 -11.90 2.78 -11.23
C TYR A 41 -10.38 2.96 -11.39
N GLY A 42 -9.91 2.99 -12.64
CA GLY A 42 -8.50 2.86 -12.98
C GLY A 42 -7.62 4.05 -12.60
N LEU A 43 -8.19 5.18 -12.16
CA LEU A 43 -7.47 6.38 -11.74
C LEU A 43 -8.07 6.92 -10.43
N ASP A 44 -7.36 6.70 -9.33
CA ASP A 44 -7.80 7.16 -8.01
C ASP A 44 -6.63 7.74 -7.21
N THR A 45 -6.92 8.79 -6.44
CA THR A 45 -6.07 9.19 -5.31
C THR A 45 -6.40 8.28 -4.14
N ILE A 46 -5.49 7.40 -3.75
CA ILE A 46 -5.67 6.54 -2.57
C ILE A 46 -5.11 7.26 -1.35
N CYS A 47 -5.96 7.48 -0.36
CA CYS A 47 -5.57 8.03 0.93
C CYS A 47 -5.54 6.89 1.96
N SER A 48 -4.49 6.81 2.77
CA SER A 48 -4.35 5.80 3.81
C SER A 48 -3.81 6.42 5.09
N LEU A 49 -4.55 6.28 6.18
CA LEU A 49 -4.15 6.70 7.52
C LEU A 49 -3.69 5.46 8.30
N TYR A 50 -2.40 5.33 8.53
CA TYR A 50 -1.82 4.22 9.29
C TYR A 50 -1.93 4.50 10.78
N TYR A 51 -2.28 3.46 11.51
CA TYR A 51 -2.35 3.48 12.97
C TYR A 51 -1.12 2.78 13.53
N ASP A 52 -0.56 3.36 14.59
CA ASP A 52 0.57 2.80 15.32
C ASP A 52 0.49 3.18 16.80
N THR A 53 1.36 2.58 17.57
CA THR A 53 1.58 2.92 18.98
C THR A 53 2.41 4.22 19.07
N PRO A 54 2.37 4.95 20.20
CA PRO A 54 3.13 6.19 20.36
C PRO A 54 4.64 6.03 20.17
N ASP A 55 5.18 4.84 20.42
CA ASP A 55 6.58 4.49 20.20
C ASP A 55 6.84 3.80 18.85
N HIS A 56 5.87 3.84 17.93
CA HIS A 56 5.99 3.31 16.56
C HIS A 56 6.36 1.81 16.51
N GLN A 57 5.88 1.03 17.49
CA GLN A 57 6.19 -0.40 17.64
C GLN A 57 5.91 -1.20 16.36
N LEU A 58 4.78 -0.98 15.68
CA LEU A 58 4.38 -1.79 14.52
C LEU A 58 5.30 -1.55 13.33
N ILE A 59 5.67 -0.29 13.06
CA ILE A 59 6.54 0.02 11.92
C ILE A 59 7.99 -0.37 12.19
N ARG A 60 8.52 -0.13 13.40
CA ARG A 60 9.86 -0.60 13.80
C ARG A 60 9.97 -2.11 13.64
N ARG A 61 9.03 -2.86 14.22
CA ARG A 61 8.94 -4.32 14.05
C ARG A 61 8.78 -4.71 12.59
N SER A 62 7.98 -3.99 11.79
CA SER A 62 7.83 -4.29 10.36
C SER A 62 9.16 -4.17 9.58
N LEU A 63 10.04 -3.25 9.98
CA LEU A 63 11.34 -2.99 9.35
C LEU A 63 12.40 -4.03 9.72
N GLU A 64 12.30 -4.65 10.90
CA GLU A 64 13.12 -5.80 11.32
C GLU A 64 12.85 -7.08 10.50
N LYS A 65 11.78 -7.08 9.68
CA LYS A 65 11.34 -8.20 8.83
C LYS A 65 11.12 -9.52 9.61
N PRO A 66 10.39 -9.52 10.75
CA PRO A 66 10.07 -10.73 11.48
C PRO A 66 9.16 -11.65 10.67
N VAL A 67 9.07 -12.91 11.12
CA VAL A 67 8.17 -13.93 10.58
C VAL A 67 6.72 -13.46 10.60
N TYR A 68 6.31 -12.83 11.72
CA TYR A 68 4.99 -12.25 11.91
C TYR A 68 5.05 -10.73 12.02
N LYS A 69 4.21 -10.04 11.23
CA LYS A 69 3.96 -8.60 11.36
C LYS A 69 2.56 -8.24 10.91
N GLU A 70 2.06 -7.13 11.42
CA GLU A 70 0.73 -6.65 11.10
C GLU A 70 0.66 -5.13 11.04
N LYS A 71 -0.37 -4.61 10.37
CA LYS A 71 -0.61 -3.18 10.17
C LYS A 71 -2.10 -2.91 10.12
N LEU A 72 -2.53 -1.86 10.82
CA LEU A 72 -3.88 -1.32 10.72
C LEU A 72 -3.84 0.01 9.95
N ARG A 73 -4.85 0.23 9.11
CA ARG A 73 -5.05 1.53 8.45
C ARG A 73 -6.51 1.78 8.14
N LEU A 74 -6.89 3.06 8.12
CA LEU A 74 -8.06 3.51 7.38
C LEU A 74 -7.66 3.81 5.93
N ARG A 75 -8.53 3.52 4.98
CA ARG A 75 -8.31 3.79 3.56
C ARG A 75 -9.56 4.37 2.92
N SER A 76 -9.40 5.47 2.18
CA SER A 76 -10.41 6.03 1.29
C SER A 76 -9.93 6.05 -0.16
N TYR A 77 -10.89 6.14 -1.08
CA TYR A 77 -10.68 6.40 -2.49
C TYR A 77 -11.10 7.84 -2.75
N GLY A 78 -10.13 8.71 -2.98
CA GLY A 78 -10.27 10.16 -2.95
C GLY A 78 -10.22 10.76 -1.53
N PRO A 79 -10.25 12.11 -1.44
CA PRO A 79 -10.52 12.80 -0.19
C PRO A 79 -11.86 12.34 0.36
N ALA A 80 -11.88 11.92 1.62
CA ALA A 80 -13.12 11.49 2.25
C ALA A 80 -13.91 12.72 2.75
N LYS A 81 -15.21 12.54 2.97
CA LYS A 81 -16.01 13.38 3.85
C LYS A 81 -16.40 12.54 5.07
N GLU A 82 -16.92 13.16 6.11
CA GLU A 82 -17.39 12.46 7.31
C GLU A 82 -18.35 11.30 6.98
N THR A 83 -19.23 11.48 5.99
CA THR A 83 -20.21 10.49 5.54
C THR A 83 -19.70 9.56 4.44
N SER A 84 -18.43 9.68 4.02
CA SER A 84 -17.88 8.85 2.96
C SER A 84 -17.63 7.41 3.43
N PRO A 85 -17.90 6.42 2.57
CA PRO A 85 -17.51 5.06 2.85
C PRO A 85 -15.98 4.92 2.78
N ILE A 86 -15.40 4.35 3.82
CA ILE A 86 -13.98 4.02 3.92
C ILE A 86 -13.81 2.53 4.21
N TYR A 87 -12.56 2.06 4.15
CA TYR A 87 -12.20 0.71 4.57
C TYR A 87 -11.28 0.78 5.79
N VAL A 88 -11.68 0.10 6.86
CA VAL A 88 -10.80 -0.24 7.97
C VAL A 88 -10.07 -1.52 7.59
N GLU A 89 -8.77 -1.46 7.35
CA GLU A 89 -7.99 -2.57 6.81
C GLU A 89 -6.96 -3.08 7.82
N LEU A 90 -7.07 -4.36 8.18
CA LEU A 90 -6.08 -5.10 8.96
C LEU A 90 -5.28 -6.02 8.03
N LYS A 91 -3.97 -5.80 7.95
CA LYS A 91 -3.05 -6.61 7.14
C LYS A 91 -2.10 -7.35 8.07
N LYS A 92 -2.15 -8.68 8.07
CA LYS A 92 -1.21 -9.57 8.78
C LYS A 92 -0.30 -10.24 7.74
N LYS A 93 0.96 -10.49 8.10
CA LYS A 93 1.91 -11.27 7.31
C LYS A 93 2.56 -12.30 8.23
N TYR A 94 2.44 -13.58 7.89
CA TYR A 94 3.02 -14.71 8.62
C TYR A 94 3.73 -15.63 7.62
N GLU A 95 5.00 -15.96 7.88
CA GLU A 95 5.81 -16.86 7.03
C GLU A 95 5.73 -16.53 5.52
N GLY A 96 5.78 -15.25 5.18
CA GLY A 96 5.68 -14.79 3.79
C GLY A 96 4.25 -14.61 3.27
N ILE A 97 3.26 -15.28 3.85
CA ILE A 97 1.85 -15.22 3.46
C ILE A 97 1.20 -13.95 4.00
N VAL A 98 0.44 -13.26 3.15
CA VAL A 98 -0.28 -12.03 3.50
C VAL A 98 -1.77 -12.32 3.67
N TYR A 99 -2.31 -11.98 4.84
CA TYR A 99 -3.73 -12.02 5.14
C TYR A 99 -4.24 -10.59 5.23
N LYS A 100 -5.22 -10.24 4.40
CA LYS A 100 -5.87 -8.93 4.42
C LYS A 100 -7.35 -9.11 4.79
N ARG A 101 -7.77 -8.45 5.85
CA ARG A 101 -9.17 -8.35 6.28
C ARG A 101 -9.55 -6.87 6.23
N ARG A 102 -10.77 -6.57 5.82
CA ARG A 102 -11.25 -5.19 5.80
C ARG A 102 -12.74 -5.14 6.03
N GLU A 103 -13.17 -4.08 6.70
CA GLU A 103 -14.57 -3.75 6.89
C GLU A 103 -14.88 -2.41 6.24
N ARG A 104 -16.06 -2.29 5.63
CA ARG A 104 -16.52 -1.00 5.08
C ARG A 104 -17.28 -0.25 6.17
N MET A 105 -16.88 0.98 6.47
CA MET A 105 -17.52 1.82 7.49
C MET A 105 -17.66 3.25 6.97
N ILE A 106 -18.45 4.07 7.66
CA ILE A 106 -18.48 5.52 7.46
C ILE A 106 -17.33 6.16 8.24
N LEU A 107 -16.68 7.20 7.69
CA LEU A 107 -15.52 7.83 8.33
C LEU A 107 -15.83 8.32 9.76
N SER A 108 -16.98 8.99 9.94
CA SER A 108 -17.43 9.50 11.24
C SER A 108 -17.69 8.40 12.29
N GLU A 109 -17.92 7.16 11.86
CA GLU A 109 -18.07 6.00 12.76
C GLU A 109 -16.72 5.33 13.03
N ALA A 110 -15.88 5.20 12.01
CA ALA A 110 -14.62 4.47 12.09
C ALA A 110 -13.58 5.15 12.96
N VAL A 111 -13.49 6.48 12.91
CA VAL A 111 -12.52 7.26 13.70
C VAL A 111 -12.76 7.11 15.22
N PRO A 112 -13.96 7.41 15.76
CA PRO A 112 -14.23 7.22 17.19
C PRO A 112 -14.15 5.75 17.61
N TYR A 113 -14.54 4.80 16.74
CA TYR A 113 -14.40 3.37 16.99
C TYR A 113 -12.93 2.97 17.21
N LEU A 114 -12.03 3.35 16.29
CA LEU A 114 -10.61 3.03 16.43
C LEU A 114 -9.96 3.77 17.61
N ALA A 115 -10.48 4.93 18.00
CA ALA A 115 -10.06 5.66 19.18
C ALA A 115 -10.61 5.08 20.51
N GLY A 116 -11.44 4.02 20.47
CA GLY A 116 -12.07 3.44 21.65
C GLY A 116 -13.14 4.33 22.28
N LYS A 117 -13.68 5.30 21.53
CA LYS A 117 -14.71 6.24 21.99
C LYS A 117 -16.13 5.81 21.63
N SER A 118 -16.27 4.84 20.73
CA SER A 118 -17.55 4.25 20.34
C SER A 118 -17.36 2.77 19.98
N GLU A 119 -18.46 2.04 19.96
CA GLU A 119 -18.54 0.69 19.40
C GLU A 119 -19.07 0.76 17.96
N PRO A 120 -18.75 -0.22 17.09
CA PRO A 120 -19.27 -0.23 15.73
C PRO A 120 -20.78 -0.48 15.73
N GLY A 121 -21.51 0.12 14.78
CA GLY A 121 -22.97 -0.02 14.67
C GLY A 121 -23.47 -1.38 14.18
N PHE A 122 -22.57 -2.33 13.95
CA PHE A 122 -22.86 -3.68 13.48
C PHE A 122 -21.78 -4.66 13.95
N ASP A 123 -22.11 -5.96 13.91
CA ASP A 123 -21.21 -7.03 14.33
C ASP A 123 -20.60 -7.76 13.12
N SER A 124 -19.31 -8.07 13.18
CA SER A 124 -18.62 -8.90 12.19
C SER A 124 -17.35 -9.54 12.78
N GLN A 125 -16.97 -10.71 12.27
CA GLN A 125 -15.71 -11.36 12.65
C GLN A 125 -14.50 -10.45 12.40
N ILE A 126 -14.53 -9.64 11.35
CA ILE A 126 -13.44 -8.72 11.01
C ILE A 126 -13.35 -7.59 12.05
N LEU A 127 -14.49 -7.06 12.51
CA LEU A 127 -14.53 -6.08 13.59
C LEU A 127 -14.04 -6.66 14.91
N HIS A 128 -14.37 -7.93 15.24
CA HIS A 128 -13.79 -8.60 16.39
C HIS A 128 -12.26 -8.67 16.32
N GLU A 129 -11.69 -9.01 15.15
CA GLU A 129 -10.24 -9.00 14.96
C GLU A 129 -9.63 -7.59 15.10
N ILE A 130 -10.30 -6.56 14.58
CA ILE A 130 -9.85 -5.16 14.68
C ILE A 130 -9.94 -4.66 16.12
N THR A 131 -11.02 -4.96 16.84
CA THR A 131 -11.20 -4.62 18.25
C THR A 131 -10.14 -5.30 19.11
N TRP A 132 -9.85 -6.59 18.85
CA TRP A 132 -8.76 -7.29 19.53
C TRP A 132 -7.41 -6.61 19.25
N PHE A 133 -7.12 -6.27 18.00
CA PHE A 133 -5.89 -5.56 17.62
C PHE A 133 -5.76 -4.21 18.36
N ARG A 134 -6.82 -3.39 18.36
CA ARG A 134 -6.89 -2.11 19.07
C ARG A 134 -6.61 -2.27 20.57
N ASN A 135 -7.19 -3.30 21.19
CA ASN A 135 -7.05 -3.54 22.62
C ASN A 135 -5.68 -4.12 23.00
N TYR A 136 -5.07 -4.91 22.11
CA TYR A 136 -3.73 -5.47 22.29
C TYR A 136 -2.65 -4.37 22.20
N TYR A 137 -2.70 -3.52 21.18
CA TYR A 137 -1.81 -2.37 21.02
C TYR A 137 -2.36 -1.14 21.75
N ARG A 138 -2.10 -1.05 23.06
CA ARG A 138 -2.58 0.06 23.87
C ARG A 138 -2.06 1.41 23.36
N GLY A 139 -2.93 2.41 23.34
CA GLY A 139 -2.59 3.75 22.86
C GLY A 139 -2.51 3.88 21.34
N LEU A 140 -3.09 2.92 20.60
CA LEU A 140 -3.15 2.97 19.15
C LEU A 140 -3.79 4.29 18.66
N ALA A 141 -3.06 5.02 17.82
CA ALA A 141 -3.48 6.30 17.28
C ALA A 141 -3.06 6.44 15.81
N PRO A 142 -3.66 7.37 15.05
CA PRO A 142 -3.12 7.76 13.76
C PRO A 142 -1.64 8.16 13.88
N ALA A 143 -0.78 7.56 13.07
CA ALA A 143 0.67 7.76 13.13
C ALA A 143 1.24 8.34 11.83
N MET A 144 0.67 7.98 10.67
CA MET A 144 1.14 8.50 9.40
C MET A 144 0.05 8.49 8.33
N TYR A 145 -0.10 9.62 7.65
CA TYR A 145 -0.92 9.72 6.45
C TYR A 145 -0.07 9.47 5.22
N ILE A 146 -0.58 8.64 4.30
CA ILE A 146 0.04 8.39 2.99
C ILE A 146 -1.03 8.50 1.90
N ALA A 147 -0.81 9.40 0.95
CA ALA A 147 -1.60 9.52 -0.26
C ALA A 147 -0.76 9.17 -1.50
N TYR A 148 -1.39 8.71 -2.56
CA TYR A 148 -0.73 8.49 -3.85
C TYR A 148 -1.76 8.36 -4.96
N ASP A 149 -1.34 8.67 -6.18
CA ASP A 149 -2.20 8.61 -7.35
C ASP A 149 -1.94 7.27 -8.03
N ARG A 150 -2.99 6.45 -8.20
CA ARG A 150 -2.88 5.08 -8.70
C ARG A 150 -3.52 4.93 -10.08
N ILE A 151 -2.76 4.32 -10.98
CA ILE A 151 -3.30 3.69 -12.19
C ILE A 151 -3.50 2.20 -11.90
N ALA A 152 -4.71 1.68 -12.03
CA ALA A 152 -5.00 0.24 -11.90
C ALA A 152 -5.37 -0.37 -13.25
N CYS A 153 -4.70 -1.47 -13.60
CA CYS A 153 -4.91 -2.21 -14.83
C CYS A 153 -5.07 -3.71 -14.56
N PHE A 154 -5.71 -4.40 -15.50
CA PHE A 154 -5.77 -5.86 -15.58
C PHE A 154 -5.34 -6.35 -16.97
N GLY A 155 -4.91 -7.61 -17.06
CA GLY A 155 -4.50 -8.24 -18.31
C GLY A 155 -5.69 -8.46 -19.25
N THR A 156 -5.49 -8.22 -20.54
CA THR A 156 -6.53 -8.43 -21.57
C THR A 156 -6.88 -9.91 -21.75
N GLU A 157 -5.90 -10.80 -21.58
CA GLU A 157 -6.08 -12.26 -21.64
C GLU A 157 -6.57 -12.86 -20.31
N ASP A 158 -6.06 -12.38 -19.18
CA ASP A 158 -6.45 -12.83 -17.84
C ASP A 158 -6.65 -11.64 -16.89
N ARG A 159 -7.90 -11.42 -16.48
CA ARG A 159 -8.26 -10.35 -15.54
C ARG A 159 -7.71 -10.56 -14.12
N ASN A 160 -7.20 -11.74 -13.81
CA ASN A 160 -6.52 -12.02 -12.54
C ASN A 160 -5.07 -11.54 -12.54
N PHE A 161 -4.46 -11.33 -13.72
CA PHE A 161 -3.21 -10.59 -13.84
C PHE A 161 -3.51 -9.10 -13.68
N ARG A 162 -3.06 -8.51 -12.57
CA ARG A 162 -3.30 -7.09 -12.26
C ARG A 162 -1.98 -6.35 -12.11
N VAL A 163 -1.94 -5.15 -12.65
CA VAL A 163 -0.77 -4.26 -12.55
C VAL A 163 -1.26 -2.91 -12.06
N THR A 164 -0.61 -2.38 -11.03
CA THR A 164 -0.89 -1.03 -10.54
C THR A 164 0.36 -0.17 -10.59
N PHE A 165 0.21 1.09 -10.97
CA PHE A 165 1.27 2.09 -10.97
C PHE A 165 0.92 3.18 -9.97
N ASP A 166 1.67 3.27 -8.88
CA ASP A 166 1.51 4.33 -7.89
C ASP A 166 2.54 5.43 -8.15
N THR A 167 2.08 6.67 -8.28
CA THR A 167 2.94 7.85 -8.41
C THR A 167 2.53 8.94 -7.45
N ASN A 168 3.33 10.01 -7.43
CA ASN A 168 3.14 11.16 -6.56
C ASN A 168 2.88 10.69 -5.12
N ILE A 169 3.67 9.73 -4.63
CA ILE A 169 3.45 9.16 -3.30
C ILE A 169 3.82 10.25 -2.30
N ARG A 170 2.87 10.65 -1.47
CA ARG A 170 2.94 11.75 -0.49
C ARG A 170 2.76 11.19 0.90
N TRP A 171 3.45 11.75 1.88
CA TRP A 171 3.31 11.39 3.28
C TRP A 171 3.36 12.61 4.19
N ARG A 172 2.76 12.48 5.37
CA ARG A 172 2.84 13.47 6.45
C ARG A 172 2.54 12.85 7.81
N THR A 173 2.99 13.52 8.87
CA THR A 173 2.74 13.14 10.28
C THR A 173 1.99 14.22 11.07
N ASP A 174 1.71 15.36 10.45
CA ASP A 174 0.74 16.35 10.88
C ASP A 174 -0.62 16.15 10.16
N ASN A 175 -1.66 16.82 10.68
CA ASN A 175 -3.00 16.81 10.10
C ASN A 175 -3.49 15.40 9.67
N LEU A 176 -3.47 14.47 10.63
CA LEU A 176 -3.68 13.04 10.44
C LEU A 176 -5.16 12.67 10.30
N CYS A 177 -5.81 13.19 9.27
CA CYS A 177 -7.22 12.93 8.96
C CYS A 177 -7.42 12.56 7.47
N LEU A 178 -8.48 11.81 7.17
CA LEU A 178 -8.83 11.40 5.80
C LEU A 178 -9.73 12.41 5.06
N ASP A 179 -10.37 13.30 5.80
CA ASP A 179 -11.27 14.37 5.33
C ASP A 179 -10.58 15.72 5.11
N GLY A 180 -9.26 15.77 5.35
CA GLY A 180 -8.42 16.91 5.06
C GLY A 180 -7.83 16.92 3.64
N PRO A 181 -6.90 17.85 3.36
CA PRO A 181 -6.18 17.90 2.08
C PRO A 181 -5.40 16.60 1.84
N THR A 182 -5.10 16.30 0.58
CA THR A 182 -4.28 15.10 0.21
C THR A 182 -2.81 15.42 -0.03
N GLU A 183 -2.41 16.66 0.27
CA GLU A 183 -1.04 17.15 0.14
C GLU A 183 -0.13 16.59 1.23
N GLY A 184 1.17 16.60 0.95
CA GLY A 184 2.19 16.14 1.88
C GLY A 184 3.57 16.17 1.24
N THR A 185 4.58 15.68 1.96
CA THR A 185 5.94 15.57 1.44
C THR A 185 6.01 14.41 0.44
N ARG A 186 6.57 14.64 -0.75
CA ARG A 186 6.78 13.56 -1.72
C ARG A 186 7.79 12.54 -1.18
N LEU A 187 7.43 11.28 -1.26
CA LEU A 187 8.23 10.14 -0.86
C LEU A 187 9.26 9.75 -1.94
N LEU A 188 8.96 10.05 -3.20
CA LEU A 188 9.79 9.78 -4.36
C LEU A 188 9.88 11.03 -5.23
N GLU A 189 10.97 11.15 -5.98
CA GLU A 189 11.12 12.21 -6.99
C GLU A 189 9.99 12.16 -8.03
N PRO A 190 9.55 13.32 -8.56
CA PRO A 190 8.53 13.36 -9.60
C PRO A 190 8.89 12.50 -10.82
N GLY A 191 7.89 11.78 -11.35
CA GLY A 191 8.04 10.88 -12.49
C GLY A 191 8.46 9.45 -12.12
N TRP A 192 8.81 9.17 -10.86
CA TRP A 192 8.98 7.80 -10.39
C TRP A 192 7.65 7.12 -10.13
N TYR A 193 7.63 5.80 -10.37
CA TYR A 193 6.48 4.95 -10.10
C TYR A 193 6.88 3.75 -9.25
N LEU A 194 6.02 3.40 -8.30
CA LEU A 194 6.02 2.07 -7.70
C LEU A 194 5.01 1.22 -8.45
N MET A 195 5.50 0.24 -9.22
CA MET A 195 4.65 -0.73 -9.88
C MET A 195 4.43 -1.95 -8.98
N GLU A 196 3.19 -2.39 -8.81
CA GLU A 196 2.83 -3.64 -8.14
C GLU A 196 2.17 -4.58 -9.15
N VAL A 197 2.69 -5.80 -9.28
CA VAL A 197 2.17 -6.85 -10.16
C VAL A 197 1.57 -7.95 -9.29
N LYS A 198 0.32 -8.33 -9.56
CA LYS A 198 -0.44 -9.34 -8.83
C LYS A 198 -0.92 -10.40 -9.80
N THR A 199 -0.56 -11.65 -9.54
CA THR A 199 -0.93 -12.81 -10.38
C THR A 199 -1.32 -14.01 -9.51
N PRO A 200 -2.30 -14.84 -9.91
CA PRO A 200 -2.61 -16.08 -9.20
C PRO A 200 -1.48 -17.13 -9.29
N GLY A 201 -0.60 -17.03 -10.28
CA GLY A 201 0.47 -17.99 -10.51
C GLY A 201 1.71 -17.32 -11.10
N ALA A 202 2.22 -17.85 -12.22
CA ALA A 202 3.31 -17.23 -12.94
C ALA A 202 2.90 -15.89 -13.55
N VAL A 203 3.88 -15.02 -13.76
CA VAL A 203 3.70 -13.80 -14.54
C VAL A 203 3.65 -14.18 -16.04
N PRO A 204 2.78 -13.57 -16.86
CA PRO A 204 2.72 -13.88 -18.30
C PRO A 204 4.08 -13.72 -18.99
N LEU A 205 4.36 -14.60 -19.98
CA LEU A 205 5.64 -14.62 -20.68
C LEU A 205 5.95 -13.30 -21.38
N TRP A 206 4.95 -12.71 -22.04
CA TRP A 206 5.09 -11.40 -22.71
C TRP A 206 5.51 -10.31 -21.72
N PHE A 207 4.95 -10.30 -20.51
CA PHE A 207 5.28 -9.29 -19.50
C PHE A 207 6.69 -9.53 -18.94
N SER A 208 7.02 -10.79 -18.67
CA SER A 208 8.37 -11.18 -18.21
C SER A 208 9.44 -10.77 -19.21
N LYS A 209 9.19 -10.96 -20.51
CA LYS A 209 10.08 -10.51 -21.59
C LYS A 209 10.25 -8.99 -21.61
N ILE A 210 9.16 -8.23 -21.48
CA ILE A 210 9.24 -6.76 -21.42
C ILE A 210 10.04 -6.29 -20.19
N LEU A 211 9.85 -6.92 -19.03
CA LEU A 211 10.63 -6.59 -17.83
C LEU A 211 12.13 -6.84 -18.05
N ASP A 212 12.48 -7.97 -18.66
CA ASP A 212 13.87 -8.35 -18.94
C ASP A 212 14.52 -7.41 -19.97
N ASP A 213 13.86 -7.17 -21.12
CA ASP A 213 14.32 -6.26 -22.18
C ASP A 213 14.55 -4.83 -21.66
N LEU A 214 13.82 -4.42 -20.61
CA LEU A 214 13.93 -3.10 -19.98
C LEU A 214 14.79 -3.09 -18.71
N ALA A 215 15.38 -4.22 -18.32
CA ALA A 215 16.15 -4.40 -17.09
C ALA A 215 15.40 -3.93 -15.82
N ILE A 216 14.11 -4.28 -15.73
CA ILE A 216 13.23 -3.95 -14.60
C ILE A 216 13.21 -5.14 -13.62
N TYR A 217 13.87 -4.98 -12.48
CA TYR A 217 14.00 -6.04 -11.48
C TYR A 217 13.10 -5.82 -10.24
N PRO A 218 12.68 -6.91 -9.57
CA PRO A 218 11.90 -6.83 -8.34
C PRO A 218 12.58 -5.96 -7.26
N ALA A 219 11.78 -5.24 -6.49
CA ALA A 219 12.21 -4.41 -5.39
C ALA A 219 11.37 -4.65 -4.13
N SER A 220 12.00 -4.48 -2.96
CA SER A 220 11.29 -4.45 -1.68
C SER A 220 11.01 -3.01 -1.28
N PHE A 221 9.74 -2.61 -1.29
CA PHE A 221 9.36 -1.24 -0.94
C PHE A 221 8.07 -1.21 -0.10
N SER A 222 8.11 -0.50 1.03
CA SER A 222 6.98 -0.24 1.92
C SER A 222 6.81 1.25 2.07
N LYS A 223 5.72 1.83 1.53
CA LYS A 223 5.46 3.28 1.60
C LYS A 223 5.61 3.82 3.02
N TYR A 224 4.94 3.19 4.00
CA TYR A 224 5.04 3.56 5.42
C TYR A 224 6.43 3.33 6.01
N GLY A 225 7.11 2.27 5.59
CA GLY A 225 8.45 1.96 6.13
C GLY A 225 9.48 2.98 5.69
N PHE A 226 9.46 3.32 4.40
CA PHE A 226 10.38 4.28 3.82
C PHE A 226 10.10 5.71 4.32
N ALA A 227 8.83 6.10 4.45
CA ALA A 227 8.45 7.39 5.01
C ALA A 227 8.90 7.54 6.48
N TYR A 228 8.69 6.52 7.30
CA TYR A 228 9.15 6.50 8.70
C TYR A 228 10.68 6.60 8.82
N GLN A 229 11.43 5.94 7.94
CA GLN A 229 12.89 6.04 7.92
C GLN A 229 13.36 7.48 7.60
N ILE A 230 12.72 8.15 6.63
CA ILE A 230 13.03 9.55 6.29
C ILE A 230 12.68 10.48 7.46
N GLU A 231 11.54 10.27 8.12
CA GLU A 231 11.13 11.06 9.28
C GLU A 231 12.14 10.96 10.42
N ASN A 232 12.52 9.74 10.80
CA ASN A 232 13.51 9.51 11.84
C ASN A 232 14.89 10.09 11.48
N GLN A 233 15.29 9.99 10.21
CA GLN A 233 16.54 10.60 9.73
C GLN A 233 16.51 12.11 9.92
N LYS A 234 15.43 12.80 9.54
CA LYS A 234 15.26 14.25 9.78
C LYS A 234 15.31 14.61 11.26
N ALA A 235 14.73 13.79 12.13
CA ALA A 235 14.79 14.00 13.58
C ALA A 235 16.21 13.84 14.16
N SER A 236 17.03 12.97 13.54
CA SER A 236 18.45 12.81 13.88
C SER A 236 19.40 13.77 13.15
N GLU A 237 18.97 14.36 12.02
CA GLU A 237 19.77 15.17 11.11
C GLU A 237 19.29 16.62 11.05
N GLU A 238 19.51 17.34 12.16
CA GLU A 238 19.97 18.74 12.11
C GLU A 238 21.37 18.86 11.42
N LYS A 239 21.92 17.76 10.87
CA LYS A 239 23.14 17.68 10.07
C LYS A 239 23.04 16.60 8.98
N ALA A 240 23.13 17.04 7.73
CA ALA A 240 23.46 16.29 6.49
C ALA A 240 22.33 15.56 5.72
N PHE A 241 21.80 16.26 4.71
CA PHE A 241 20.97 15.72 3.63
C PHE A 241 21.67 14.56 2.88
N ILE A 242 21.09 13.35 2.91
CA ILE A 242 21.58 12.21 2.12
C ILE A 242 20.85 12.19 0.76
N PRO A 243 21.56 12.28 -0.39
CA PRO A 243 20.94 12.20 -1.71
C PRO A 243 20.41 10.79 -2.04
N PHE A 244 19.37 10.77 -2.87
CA PHE A 244 18.56 9.63 -3.34
C PHE A 244 19.29 8.54 -4.17
N THR A 245 20.63 8.48 -4.16
CA THR A 245 21.41 7.58 -5.02
C THR A 245 21.46 6.11 -4.59
N ASP A 246 20.96 5.75 -3.39
CA ASP A 246 21.14 4.41 -2.81
C ASP A 246 19.92 3.46 -2.84
N ILE A 247 18.92 3.74 -3.67
CA ILE A 247 17.86 2.74 -3.97
C ILE A 247 18.47 1.48 -4.63
N ARG A 248 19.65 1.60 -5.28
CA ARG A 248 20.38 0.44 -5.82
C ARG A 248 21.01 -0.44 -4.74
N GLN A 249 21.52 0.13 -3.65
CA GLN A 249 22.23 -0.65 -2.61
C GLN A 249 21.28 -1.33 -1.62
N THR A 250 20.15 -0.70 -1.28
CA THR A 250 19.19 -1.26 -0.31
C THR A 250 18.38 -2.43 -0.90
N VAL A 251 18.30 -2.52 -2.24
CA VAL A 251 17.54 -3.57 -2.95
C VAL A 251 18.43 -4.76 -3.37
N SER A 252 19.75 -4.58 -3.48
CA SER A 252 20.67 -5.62 -4.00
C SER A 252 21.14 -6.66 -2.97
N LYS A 253 21.16 -6.36 -1.65
CA LYS A 253 21.79 -7.27 -0.66
C LYS A 253 20.98 -8.47 -0.18
N THR A 254 19.75 -8.71 -0.71
CA THR A 254 18.93 -9.87 -0.26
C THR A 254 18.58 -10.86 -1.37
N ALA A 255 19.26 -10.80 -2.52
CA ALA A 255 19.00 -11.70 -3.65
C ALA A 255 20.18 -12.65 -3.94
N PHE A 256 20.99 -13.00 -2.94
CA PHE A 256 21.90 -14.15 -2.99
C PHE A 256 22.20 -14.60 -1.55
N ARG A 257 21.30 -15.41 -0.99
CA ARG A 257 21.57 -16.51 -0.07
C ARG A 257 20.40 -17.49 -0.16
#